data_AF-A0A1Z1CF77-F1
#
_entry.id   AF-A0A1Z1CF77-F1
#
_cell.length_a   1.000
_cell.length_b   1.000
_cell.length_c   1.000
_cell.angle_alpha   90.00
_cell.angle_beta   90.00
_cell.angle_gamma   90.00
#
_symmetry.space_group_name_H-M   'P 1'
#
loop_
_entity.id
_entity.type
_entity.pdbx_description
1 polymer ?
#
loop_
_entity_poly.entity_id
_entity_poly.type
_entity_poly.pdbx_seq_one_letter_code
_entity_poly.pdbx_strand_id
1 'polypeptide(L)' 'MITLSNLPSIFVPLIGLVFPALAMASLFLYVEENKIF' A
#
# COMPACT_ATOMS: atom_id res chain seq x y z
N MET A 1 -6.61 22.65 20.58
CA MET A 1 -5.21 22.13 20.61
C MET A 1 -5.17 20.89 19.73
N ILE A 2 -4.09 20.71 18.98
CA ILE A 2 -4.06 20.00 17.69
C ILE A 2 -4.02 18.48 17.90
N THR A 3 -5.15 17.80 17.80
CA THR A 3 -5.22 16.32 17.84
C THR A 3 -4.91 15.68 16.49
N LEU A 4 -4.94 16.47 15.41
CA LEU A 4 -4.86 15.99 14.02
C LEU A 4 -3.48 16.11 13.37
N SER A 5 -2.54 16.83 14.00
CA SER A 5 -1.20 17.12 13.47
C SER A 5 -0.33 15.88 13.24
N ASN A 6 -0.71 14.76 13.85
CA ASN A 6 0.03 13.51 13.91
C ASN A 6 -0.51 12.47 12.91
N LEU A 7 -1.66 12.77 12.28
CA LEU A 7 -2.24 11.91 11.24
C LEU A 7 -1.35 11.83 9.99
N PRO A 8 -0.78 12.95 9.47
CA PRO A 8 0.05 12.89 8.28
C PRO A 8 1.24 11.95 8.45
N SER A 9 1.88 11.93 9.62
CA SER A 9 3.04 11.06 9.88
C SER A 9 2.73 9.56 9.86
N ILE A 10 1.48 9.16 10.05
CA ILE A 10 1.06 7.75 10.02
C ILE A 10 0.52 7.39 8.63
N PHE A 11 -0.30 8.27 8.04
CA PHE A 11 -0.90 8.00 6.74
C PHE A 11 0.10 8.12 5.61
N VAL A 12 1.02 9.10 5.62
CA VAL A 12 1.99 9.29 4.53
C VAL A 12 2.86 8.04 4.29
N PRO A 13 3.47 7.41 5.31
CA PRO A 13 4.18 6.14 5.11
C PRO A 13 3.25 4.97 4.75
N LEU A 14 2.04 4.93 5.32
CA LEU A 14 1.08 3.85 5.06
C LEU A 14 0.62 3.84 3.59
N ILE A 15 0.20 5.00 3.06
CA ILE A 15 -0.24 5.13 1.66
C ILE A 15 0.92 5.26 0.67
N GLY A 16 2.10 5.73 1.11
CA GLY A 16 3.26 5.94 0.25
C GLY A 16 4.18 4.73 0.13
N LEU A 17 4.17 3.82 1.10
CA LEU A 17 5.08 2.66 1.14
C LEU A 17 4.34 1.33 1.31
N VAL A 18 3.53 1.20 2.37
CA VAL A 18 2.91 -0.08 2.73
C VAL A 18 1.82 -0.47 1.73
N PHE A 19 0.90 0.44 1.42
CA PHE A 19 -0.17 0.19 0.47
C PHE A 19 0.35 -0.08 -0.95
N PRO A 20 1.33 0.70 -1.48
CA PRO A 20 1.96 0.39 -2.76
C PRO A 20 2.67 -0.95 -2.78
N ALA A 21 3.42 -1.30 -1.73
CA ALA A 21 4.09 -2.59 -1.64
C ALA A 21 3.09 -3.75 -1.68
N LEU A 22 1.98 -3.63 -0.94
CA LEU A 22 0.90 -4.62 -0.93
C LEU A 22 0.19 -4.72 -2.28
N ALA A 23 -0.12 -3.58 -2.90
CA ALA A 23 -0.76 -3.53 -4.21
C ALA A 23 0.13 -4.19 -5.28
N MET A 24 1.43 -3.88 -5.32
CA MET A 24 2.36 -4.51 -6.25
C MET A 24 2.48 -6.01 -6.04
N ALA A 25 2.59 -6.48 -4.79
CA ALA A 25 2.66 -7.90 -4.48
C ALA A 25 1.37 -8.64 -4.87
N SER A 26 0.20 -8.06 -4.56
CA SER A 26 -1.09 -8.60 -4.93
C SER A 26 -1.28 -8.65 -6.45
N LEU A 27 -0.90 -7.58 -7.16
CA LEU A 27 -0.99 -7.52 -8.62
C LEU A 27 0.00 -8.48 -9.27
N PHE A 28 1.19 -8.66 -8.71
CA PHE A 28 2.18 -9.62 -9.19
C PHE A 28 1.63 -11.05 -9.14
N LEU A 29 1.06 -11.45 -7.99
CA LEU A 29 0.42 -12.77 -7.86
C LEU A 29 -0.75 -12.94 -8.83
N TYR A 30 -1.62 -11.92 -8.96
CA TYR A 30 -2.74 -11.96 -9.90
C TYR A 30 -2.29 -12.12 -11.36
N VAL A 31 -1.24 -11.42 -11.77
CA VAL A 31 -0.71 -11.52 -13.15
C VAL A 31 -0.04 -12.86 -13.39
N GLU A 32 0.71 -13.38 -12.41
CA GLU A 32 1.33 -14.70 -12.53
C GLU A 32 0.26 -15.79 -12.63
N GLU A 33 -0.79 -15.77 -11.80
CA GLU A 33 -1.90 -16.73 -11.88
C GLU A 33 -2.62 -16.73 -13.24
N ASN A 34 -2.73 -15.58 -13.92
CA ASN A 34 -3.32 -15.48 -15.25
C ASN A 34 -2.40 -15.95 -16.39
N LYS A 35 -1.11 -16.19 -16.13
CA LYS A 35 -0.12 -16.62 -17.14
C LYS A 35 0.23 -18.11 -17.06
N ILE A 36 -0.18 -18.81 -16.00
CA ILE A 36 0.08 -20.25 -15.81
C ILE A 36 -0.94 -21.15 -16.55
N PHE A 37 -1.96 -20.57 -17.21
CA PHE A 37 -2.89 -21.26 -18.11
C PHE A 37 -2.67 -20.86 -19.57
#